data_AF-A0A2N7NEV0-F1
#
_entry.id   AF-A0A2N7NEV0-F1
#
_cell.length_a   1.000
_cell.length_b   1.000
_cell.length_c   1.000
_cell.angle_alpha   90.00
_cell.angle_beta   90.00
_cell.angle_gamma   90.00
#
_symmetry.space_group_name_H-M   'P 1'
#
loop_
_entity.id
_entity.type
_entity.pdbx_description
1 polymer ?
#
loop_
_entity_poly.entity_id
_entity_poly.type
_entity_poly.pdbx_seq_one_letter_code
_entity_poly.pdbx_strand_id
1 'polypeptide(L)'
;MTIKQHSTSNELPHHGGKLIEFSLRYQRPIEQWVDLSTGVSPHHYPIPEIPASVWNRLPEDDDGLITAAQTYYQSDALLPVAGSQAAIQSLPHMIAKTQPTLTYILLPHTGYKEHQHAWQQYAEQSIQAVIFDFYLHKPTIEQLKTADVVVVINPNNPTALNVPPSEVLTWLNHIQDHSTLVIDEAFVDCTPELSVLPSFPTGVPDNLIVLRSVGKFFGLAGIRAGFCFASPLRLNILKQHLGPWTLSGPTRYVTTHALLNSNWQKKNRQRLHEEAQRMNQLLQLHFGQMAGSVKITSQILFHRVEISDSASWHHQLAKLGVFTRHCDENDALRFGLPANESQWQALTRALEQLKE
;
A
#
# COMPACT_ATOMS: atom_id res chain seq x y z
N MET A 1 8.09 32.88 10.81
CA MET A 1 8.53 31.73 11.62
C MET A 1 7.46 31.46 12.67
N THR A 2 6.56 30.54 12.39
CA THR A 2 5.60 30.05 13.38
C THR A 2 5.79 28.55 13.43
N ILE A 3 6.56 28.11 14.42
CA ILE A 3 6.74 26.70 14.75
C ILE A 3 5.36 26.21 15.19
N LYS A 4 4.63 25.53 14.30
CA LYS A 4 3.45 24.77 14.73
C LYS A 4 3.97 23.60 15.56
N GLN A 5 3.79 23.68 16.88
CA GLN A 5 3.85 22.51 17.74
C GLN A 5 2.87 21.48 17.16
N HIS A 6 3.39 20.41 16.57
CA HIS A 6 2.57 19.27 16.20
C HIS A 6 2.22 18.51 17.47
N SER A 7 0.93 18.30 17.67
CA SER A 7 0.43 17.46 18.73
C SER A 7 1.04 16.07 18.60
N THR A 8 1.75 15.65 19.62
CA THR A 8 2.16 14.26 19.85
C THR A 8 0.91 13.44 20.16
N SER A 9 0.11 13.10 19.16
CA SER A 9 -0.89 12.05 19.34
C SER A 9 -0.18 10.70 19.18
N ASN A 10 0.12 10.06 20.31
CA ASN A 10 0.54 8.66 20.43
C ASN A 10 -0.54 7.65 19.96
N GLU A 11 -1.47 8.08 19.10
CA GLU A 11 -2.54 7.24 18.59
C GLU A 11 -2.00 6.38 17.45
N LEU A 12 -2.23 5.07 17.56
CA LEU A 12 -1.87 4.11 16.51
C LEU A 12 -2.62 4.46 15.22
N PRO A 13 -1.97 4.33 14.05
CA PRO A 13 -2.63 4.55 12.77
C PRO A 13 -3.90 3.70 12.60
N HIS A 14 -4.96 4.30 12.07
CA HIS A 14 -6.20 3.59 11.80
C HIS A 14 -6.09 2.72 10.54
N HIS A 15 -6.51 1.46 10.62
CA HIS A 15 -6.52 0.52 9.48
C HIS A 15 -7.93 0.13 9.02
N GLY A 16 -8.08 -0.16 7.72
CA GLY A 16 -9.31 -0.69 7.13
C GLY A 16 -9.43 -2.19 7.36
N GLY A 17 -10.55 -2.81 6.95
CA GLY A 17 -10.74 -4.26 7.07
C GLY A 17 -11.11 -4.77 8.47
N LYS A 18 -11.53 -3.87 9.38
CA LYS A 18 -12.03 -4.24 10.71
C LYS A 18 -13.50 -4.68 10.66
N LEU A 19 -13.83 -5.61 9.76
CA LEU A 19 -15.21 -6.00 9.48
C LEU A 19 -15.94 -6.58 10.70
N ILE A 20 -15.24 -7.31 11.58
CA ILE A 20 -15.81 -7.84 12.83
C ILE A 20 -16.27 -6.69 13.76
N GLU A 21 -15.41 -5.68 13.97
CA GLU A 21 -15.74 -4.51 14.79
C GLU A 21 -16.95 -3.77 14.21
N PHE A 22 -16.97 -3.61 12.89
CA PHE A 22 -18.05 -2.91 12.17
C PHE A 22 -19.37 -3.69 12.22
N SER A 23 -19.31 -5.01 12.06
CA SER A 23 -20.44 -5.93 12.20
C SER A 23 -21.08 -5.82 13.59
N LEU A 24 -20.28 -5.79 14.65
CA LEU A 24 -20.77 -5.61 16.02
C LEU A 24 -21.40 -4.23 16.23
N ARG A 25 -20.75 -3.16 15.75
CA ARG A 25 -21.22 -1.78 15.90
C ARG A 25 -22.60 -1.55 15.28
N TYR A 26 -22.85 -2.13 14.11
CA TYR A 26 -24.10 -1.97 13.36
C TYR A 26 -25.07 -3.13 13.53
N GLN A 27 -24.74 -4.12 14.38
CA GLN A 27 -25.56 -5.30 14.66
C GLN A 27 -25.98 -6.05 13.38
N ARG A 28 -25.05 -6.18 12.42
CA ARG A 28 -25.27 -6.81 11.12
C ARG A 28 -24.29 -7.98 10.94
N PRO A 29 -24.76 -9.22 10.66
CA PRO A 29 -23.87 -10.37 10.43
C PRO A 29 -22.84 -10.10 9.33
N ILE A 30 -21.63 -10.67 9.48
CA ILE A 30 -20.48 -10.46 8.58
C ILE A 30 -20.85 -10.76 7.12
N GLU A 31 -21.65 -11.81 6.90
CA GLU A 31 -22.05 -12.32 5.59
C GLU A 31 -22.99 -11.36 4.84
N GLN A 32 -23.61 -10.42 5.55
CA GLN A 32 -24.52 -9.42 4.98
C GLN A 32 -23.82 -8.11 4.60
N TRP A 33 -22.49 -8.04 4.73
CA TRP A 33 -21.72 -6.88 4.35
C TRP A 33 -21.17 -6.98 2.94
N VAL A 34 -21.21 -5.85 2.23
CA VAL A 34 -20.34 -5.57 1.09
C VAL A 34 -19.11 -4.84 1.64
N ASP A 35 -18.02 -5.57 1.89
CA ASP A 35 -16.78 -4.98 2.41
C ASP A 35 -15.93 -4.38 1.28
N LEU A 36 -15.98 -3.05 1.19
CA LEU A 36 -15.19 -2.22 0.28
C LEU A 36 -14.15 -1.40 1.06
N SER A 37 -13.92 -1.72 2.33
CA SER A 37 -13.08 -0.92 3.23
C SER A 37 -11.60 -1.18 3.03
N THR A 38 -11.22 -2.18 2.25
CA THR A 38 -9.83 -2.54 1.93
C THR A 38 -9.49 -2.24 0.47
N GLY A 39 -8.20 -2.16 0.17
CA GLY A 39 -7.69 -2.14 -1.22
C GLY A 39 -7.16 -3.52 -1.64
N VAL A 40 -7.73 -4.60 -1.11
CA VAL A 40 -7.33 -5.97 -1.42
C VAL A 40 -8.18 -6.45 -2.60
N SER A 41 -7.58 -7.20 -3.54
CA SER A 41 -8.35 -7.83 -4.61
C SER A 41 -9.40 -8.75 -4.00
N PRO A 42 -10.69 -8.62 -4.38
CA PRO A 42 -11.71 -9.55 -3.92
C PRO A 42 -11.53 -10.95 -4.52
N HIS A 43 -10.68 -11.08 -5.54
CA HIS A 43 -10.39 -12.33 -6.20
C HIS A 43 -9.02 -12.86 -5.80
N HIS A 44 -9.01 -13.81 -4.88
CA HIS A 44 -7.76 -14.37 -4.39
C HIS A 44 -7.15 -15.39 -5.36
N TYR A 45 -5.83 -15.50 -5.32
CA TYR A 45 -5.11 -16.59 -5.96
C TYR A 45 -5.55 -17.94 -5.36
N PRO A 46 -5.78 -18.98 -6.19
CA PRO A 46 -6.14 -20.30 -5.68
C PRO A 46 -4.94 -20.91 -4.94
N ILE A 47 -5.09 -21.12 -3.64
CA ILE A 47 -4.04 -21.69 -2.80
C ILE A 47 -3.82 -23.15 -3.20
N PRO A 48 -2.60 -23.56 -3.60
CA PRO A 48 -2.31 -24.94 -3.92
C PRO A 48 -2.35 -25.82 -2.66
N GLU A 49 -2.45 -27.14 -2.83
CA GLU A 49 -2.23 -28.07 -1.73
C GLU A 49 -0.82 -27.86 -1.15
N ILE A 50 -0.72 -27.67 0.16
CA ILE A 50 0.55 -27.37 0.83
C ILE A 50 1.08 -28.67 1.46
N PRO A 51 2.22 -29.21 1.01
CA PRO A 51 2.78 -30.43 1.57
C PRO A 51 3.06 -30.31 3.08
N ALA A 52 2.83 -31.39 3.84
CA ALA A 52 3.10 -31.42 5.28
C ALA A 52 4.55 -31.01 5.65
N SER A 53 5.52 -31.28 4.77
CA SER A 53 6.92 -30.88 4.96
C SER A 53 7.11 -29.36 5.02
N VAL A 54 6.29 -28.59 4.30
CA VAL A 54 6.34 -27.12 4.31
C VAL A 54 5.89 -26.55 5.67
N TRP A 55 5.04 -27.28 6.38
CA TRP A 55 4.60 -26.92 7.73
C TRP A 55 5.61 -27.33 8.81
N ASN A 56 6.23 -28.49 8.64
CA ASN A 56 7.04 -29.12 9.70
C ASN A 56 8.53 -28.74 9.65
N ARG A 57 9.00 -28.12 8.57
CA ARG A 57 10.40 -27.69 8.42
C ARG A 57 10.55 -26.19 8.59
N LEU A 58 11.72 -25.77 9.10
CA LEU A 58 12.08 -24.36 9.11
C LEU A 58 12.25 -23.85 7.67
N PRO A 59 11.86 -22.60 7.39
CA PRO A 59 12.09 -21.99 6.08
C PRO A 59 13.57 -21.86 5.73
N GLU A 60 13.91 -22.10 4.47
CA GLU A 60 15.25 -21.98 3.89
C GLU A 60 15.21 -21.03 2.69
N ASP A 61 16.34 -20.39 2.37
CA ASP A 61 16.41 -19.38 1.29
C ASP A 61 16.44 -19.99 -0.12
N ASP A 62 16.69 -21.30 -0.26
CA ASP A 62 16.77 -22.07 -1.51
C ASP A 62 15.44 -22.73 -1.92
N ASP A 63 14.33 -22.37 -1.27
CA ASP A 63 12.98 -22.87 -1.56
C ASP A 63 12.32 -22.30 -2.84
N GLY A 64 13.09 -21.52 -3.61
CA GLY A 64 12.68 -20.94 -4.89
C GLY A 64 11.91 -19.62 -4.79
N LEU A 65 11.55 -19.14 -3.59
CA LEU A 65 10.81 -17.88 -3.42
C LEU A 65 11.58 -16.68 -3.99
N ILE A 66 12.87 -16.59 -3.68
CA ILE A 66 13.72 -15.47 -4.08
C ILE A 66 13.80 -15.42 -5.62
N THR A 67 14.07 -16.56 -6.27
CA THR A 67 14.14 -16.67 -7.73
C THR A 67 12.81 -16.34 -8.40
N ALA A 68 11.69 -16.81 -7.84
CA ALA A 68 10.36 -16.48 -8.36
C ALA A 68 10.07 -14.97 -8.26
N ALA A 69 10.45 -14.33 -7.15
CA ALA A 69 10.31 -12.89 -6.96
C ALA A 69 11.21 -12.09 -7.89
N GLN A 70 12.48 -12.45 -8.05
CA GLN A 70 13.40 -11.79 -9.00
C GLN A 70 12.85 -11.84 -10.43
N THR A 71 12.37 -13.02 -10.85
CA THR A 71 11.77 -13.21 -12.17
C THR A 71 10.51 -12.36 -12.35
N TYR A 72 9.62 -12.36 -11.36
CA TYR A 72 8.35 -11.65 -11.43
C TYR A 72 8.53 -10.12 -11.40
N TYR A 73 9.38 -9.61 -10.53
CA TYR A 73 9.63 -8.18 -10.35
C TYR A 73 10.71 -7.62 -11.28
N GLN A 74 11.43 -8.47 -12.02
CA GLN A 74 12.46 -8.11 -12.99
C GLN A 74 13.59 -7.28 -12.38
N SER A 75 13.96 -7.60 -11.13
CA SER A 75 15.02 -6.92 -10.41
C SER A 75 15.65 -7.87 -9.39
N ASP A 76 16.98 -7.85 -9.35
CA ASP A 76 17.79 -8.56 -8.38
C ASP A 76 17.92 -7.80 -7.05
N ALA A 77 18.51 -8.43 -6.04
CA ALA A 77 18.71 -7.88 -4.70
C ALA A 77 17.38 -7.51 -4.00
N LEU A 78 16.76 -8.53 -3.41
CA LEU A 78 15.53 -8.39 -2.63
C LEU A 78 15.60 -9.18 -1.31
N LEU A 79 14.77 -8.78 -0.36
CA LEU A 79 14.53 -9.50 0.88
C LEU A 79 13.03 -9.74 1.07
N PRO A 80 12.58 -11.01 1.24
CA PRO A 80 11.21 -11.31 1.66
C PRO A 80 10.94 -10.81 3.09
N VAL A 81 9.81 -10.14 3.27
CA VAL A 81 9.41 -9.53 4.56
C VAL A 81 7.94 -9.83 4.88
N ALA A 82 7.58 -9.78 6.17
CA ALA A 82 6.23 -10.06 6.69
C ALA A 82 5.17 -9.01 6.27
N GLY A 83 4.91 -8.93 4.97
CA GLY A 83 4.26 -7.81 4.31
C GLY A 83 5.19 -6.59 4.24
N SER A 84 4.89 -5.65 3.35
CA SER A 84 5.62 -4.38 3.26
C SER A 84 5.62 -3.61 4.60
N GLN A 85 4.62 -3.83 5.45
CA GLN A 85 4.51 -3.23 6.79
C GLN A 85 5.75 -3.44 7.67
N ALA A 86 6.30 -4.65 7.70
CA ALA A 86 7.51 -4.93 8.49
C ALA A 86 8.71 -4.12 7.97
N ALA A 87 8.84 -3.99 6.64
CA ALA A 87 9.87 -3.15 6.05
C ALA A 87 9.64 -1.66 6.36
N ILE A 88 8.40 -1.16 6.26
CA ILE A 88 8.04 0.24 6.57
C ILE A 88 8.50 0.63 7.99
N GLN A 89 8.17 -0.21 8.98
CA GLN A 89 8.54 0.04 10.38
C GLN A 89 10.05 0.00 10.60
N SER A 90 10.79 -0.77 9.80
CA SER A 90 12.24 -0.88 9.89
C SER A 90 13.01 0.13 9.01
N LEU A 91 12.33 0.90 8.15
CA LEU A 91 12.99 1.89 7.26
C LEU A 91 13.89 2.86 8.05
N PRO A 92 13.44 3.49 9.16
CA PRO A 92 14.28 4.44 9.86
C PRO A 92 15.56 3.79 10.41
N HIS A 93 15.45 2.59 11.00
CA HIS A 93 16.60 1.85 11.49
C HIS A 93 17.59 1.49 10.36
N MET A 94 17.06 0.97 9.25
CA MET A 94 17.87 0.55 8.11
C MET A 94 18.62 1.73 7.49
N ILE A 95 17.94 2.86 7.30
CA ILE A 95 18.53 4.06 6.69
C ILE A 95 19.53 4.70 7.64
N ALA A 96 19.19 4.89 8.92
CA ALA A 96 20.06 5.52 9.93
C ALA A 96 21.38 4.77 10.15
N LYS A 97 21.42 3.46 9.90
CA LYS A 97 22.67 2.67 9.94
C LYS A 97 23.65 2.99 8.82
N THR A 98 23.16 3.50 7.70
CA THR A 98 23.98 3.94 6.55
C THR A 98 24.14 5.46 6.48
N GLN A 99 23.24 6.19 7.14
CA GLN A 99 23.12 7.65 7.11
C GLN A 99 22.82 8.14 8.54
N PRO A 100 23.85 8.32 9.40
CA PRO A 100 23.65 8.53 10.84
C PRO A 100 23.02 9.88 11.20
N THR A 101 22.97 10.82 10.27
CA THR A 101 22.37 12.15 10.46
C THR A 101 21.14 12.27 9.56
N LEU A 102 19.97 11.95 10.10
CA LEU A 102 18.68 12.14 9.44
C LEU A 102 17.93 13.26 10.17
N THR A 103 17.82 14.41 9.50
CA THR A 103 17.28 15.65 10.06
C THR A 103 16.11 16.20 9.25
N TYR A 104 15.93 15.78 8.00
CA TYR A 104 14.83 16.22 7.15
C TYR A 104 14.17 15.04 6.43
N ILE A 105 12.91 14.76 6.78
CA ILE A 105 12.11 13.67 6.22
C ILE A 105 10.93 14.26 5.44
N LEU A 106 10.88 13.98 4.15
CA LEU A 106 9.80 14.38 3.26
C LEU A 106 8.80 13.23 3.08
N LEU A 107 7.53 13.50 3.40
CA LEU A 107 6.44 12.52 3.37
C LEU A 107 5.29 13.01 2.46
N PRO A 108 4.41 12.13 1.97
CA PRO A 108 3.15 12.58 1.40
C PRO A 108 2.27 13.19 2.50
N HIS A 109 1.64 14.34 2.21
CA HIS A 109 0.62 14.92 3.09
C HIS A 109 -0.54 13.95 3.31
N THR A 110 -1.01 13.33 2.22
CA THR A 110 -2.09 12.34 2.23
C THR A 110 -1.54 11.02 1.69
N GLY A 111 -1.33 10.06 2.57
CA GLY A 111 -0.73 8.77 2.26
C GLY A 111 -0.93 7.75 3.38
N TYR A 112 -0.35 6.57 3.22
CA TYR A 112 -0.42 5.49 4.21
C TYR A 112 0.33 5.89 5.49
N LYS A 113 -0.42 6.12 6.57
CA LYS A 113 0.04 6.75 7.81
C LYS A 113 1.13 5.99 8.57
N GLU A 114 1.31 4.71 8.30
CA GLU A 114 2.39 3.89 8.90
C GLU A 114 3.78 4.42 8.56
N HIS A 115 3.97 5.03 7.39
CA HIS A 115 5.24 5.69 7.06
C HIS A 115 5.52 6.84 8.02
N GLN A 116 4.57 7.78 8.14
CA GLN A 116 4.70 8.92 9.06
C GLN A 116 4.91 8.45 10.51
N HIS A 117 4.14 7.46 10.95
CA HIS A 117 4.24 6.91 12.29
C HIS A 117 5.64 6.32 12.57
N ALA A 118 6.19 5.50 11.66
CA ALA A 118 7.52 4.92 11.83
C ALA A 118 8.62 5.99 11.96
N TRP A 119 8.53 7.06 11.15
CA TRP A 119 9.50 8.16 11.24
C TRP A 119 9.32 9.03 12.48
N GLN A 120 8.09 9.22 12.97
CA GLN A 120 7.84 9.90 14.24
C GLN A 120 8.45 9.13 15.41
N GLN A 121 8.28 7.81 15.45
CA GLN A 121 8.91 6.95 16.46
C GLN A 121 10.44 7.03 16.43
N TYR A 122 11.05 7.12 15.24
CA TYR A 122 12.48 7.38 15.11
C TYR A 122 12.86 8.76 15.66
N ALA A 123 12.12 9.81 15.32
CA ALA A 123 12.40 11.17 15.77
C ALA A 123 12.33 11.31 17.30
N GLU A 124 11.41 10.62 17.96
CA GLU A 124 11.29 10.59 19.43
C GLU A 124 12.51 9.97 20.12
N GLN A 125 13.20 9.05 19.44
CA GLN A 125 14.39 8.36 19.95
C GLN A 125 15.69 9.01 19.47
N SER A 126 15.61 9.95 18.52
CA SER A 126 16.76 10.62 17.93
C SER A 126 17.32 11.70 18.88
N ILE A 127 18.64 11.77 18.95
CA ILE A 127 19.34 12.86 19.67
C ILE A 127 19.27 14.17 18.85
N GLN A 128 19.15 14.05 17.53
CA GLN A 128 19.04 15.19 16.62
C GLN A 128 17.56 15.50 16.35
N ALA A 129 17.24 16.79 16.29
CA ALA A 129 15.91 17.23 15.88
C ALA A 129 15.64 16.83 14.43
N VAL A 130 14.49 16.18 14.21
CA VAL A 130 14.01 15.76 12.89
C VAL A 130 12.90 16.71 12.45
N ILE A 131 13.06 17.29 11.28
CA ILE A 131 12.07 18.12 10.59
C ILE A 131 11.28 17.24 9.64
N PHE A 132 9.96 17.37 9.71
CA PHE A 132 9.03 16.74 8.76
C PHE A 132 8.51 17.81 7.80
N ASP A 133 8.62 17.54 6.51
CA ASP A 133 7.91 18.29 5.46
C ASP A 133 6.98 17.36 4.68
N PHE A 134 5.96 17.95 4.05
CA PHE A 134 4.90 17.22 3.36
C PHE A 134 4.65 17.77 1.96
N TYR A 135 4.54 16.87 0.97
CA TYR A 135 4.11 17.23 -0.38
C TYR A 135 2.66 16.79 -0.64
N LEU A 136 1.93 17.50 -1.50
CA LEU A 136 0.52 17.19 -1.79
C LEU A 136 0.33 16.07 -2.82
N HIS A 137 0.88 16.23 -4.01
CA HIS A 137 0.70 15.28 -5.12
C HIS A 137 1.99 14.55 -5.47
N LYS A 138 3.07 15.32 -5.66
CA LYS A 138 4.42 14.83 -5.85
C LYS A 138 5.44 15.76 -5.17
N PRO A 139 6.62 15.26 -4.79
CA PRO A 139 7.72 16.10 -4.32
C PRO A 139 8.11 17.17 -5.34
N THR A 140 8.46 18.37 -4.88
CA THR A 140 9.08 19.39 -5.73
C THR A 140 10.59 19.17 -5.85
N ILE A 141 11.22 19.70 -6.91
CA ILE A 141 12.69 19.63 -7.07
C ILE A 141 13.41 20.28 -5.88
N GLU A 142 12.86 21.35 -5.32
CA GLU A 142 13.44 22.02 -4.15
C GLU A 142 13.41 21.11 -2.92
N GLN A 143 12.29 20.46 -2.64
CA GLN A 143 12.16 19.51 -1.53
C GLN A 143 13.09 18.30 -1.72
N LEU A 144 13.20 17.76 -2.94
CA LEU A 144 14.08 16.64 -3.26
C LEU A 144 15.55 16.97 -2.99
N LYS A 145 15.97 18.20 -3.33
CA LYS A 145 17.35 18.66 -3.14
C LYS A 145 17.72 18.93 -1.68
N THR A 146 16.78 18.90 -0.74
CA THR A 146 17.03 19.20 0.67
C THR A 146 16.77 18.04 1.61
N ALA A 147 15.99 17.05 1.19
CA ALA A 147 15.57 15.97 2.07
C ALA A 147 16.63 14.87 2.23
N ASP A 148 16.84 14.41 3.46
CA ASP A 148 17.64 13.23 3.75
C ASP A 148 16.88 11.96 3.33
N VAL A 149 15.56 11.96 3.54
CA VAL A 149 14.68 10.87 3.11
C VAL A 149 13.44 11.40 2.44
N VAL A 150 13.09 10.82 1.30
CA VAL A 150 11.86 11.09 0.56
C VAL A 150 11.06 9.80 0.48
N VAL A 151 9.85 9.79 1.05
CA VAL A 151 8.92 8.67 0.92
C VAL A 151 7.87 9.01 -0.12
N VAL A 152 7.70 8.14 -1.11
CA VAL A 152 6.62 8.21 -2.08
C VAL A 152 5.86 6.89 -2.12
N ILE A 153 4.54 6.95 -2.14
CA ILE A 153 3.66 5.80 -2.28
C ILE A 153 3.08 5.84 -3.69
N ASN A 154 3.30 4.79 -4.49
CA ASN A 154 2.93 4.77 -5.91
C ASN A 154 2.45 3.38 -6.36
N PRO A 155 1.15 3.20 -6.69
CA PRO A 155 0.05 4.14 -6.53
C PRO A 155 -0.24 4.52 -5.07
N ASN A 156 -0.60 5.78 -4.82
CA ASN A 156 -0.81 6.31 -3.48
C ASN A 156 -2.15 5.85 -2.89
N ASN A 157 -2.10 5.38 -1.64
CA ASN A 157 -3.27 5.09 -0.81
C ASN A 157 -3.38 6.17 0.28
N PRO A 158 -4.49 6.93 0.38
CA PRO A 158 -5.80 6.69 -0.25
C PRO A 158 -6.08 7.46 -1.55
N THR A 159 -5.20 8.35 -2.02
CA THR A 159 -5.58 9.29 -3.11
C THR A 159 -5.84 8.64 -4.48
N ALA A 160 -5.38 7.41 -4.69
CA ALA A 160 -5.42 6.69 -5.97
C ALA A 160 -4.56 7.33 -7.08
N LEU A 161 -3.78 8.37 -6.76
CA LEU A 161 -2.85 8.99 -7.70
C LEU A 161 -1.66 8.06 -7.95
N ASN A 162 -1.09 8.15 -9.15
CA ASN A 162 0.13 7.45 -9.51
C ASN A 162 1.01 8.33 -10.40
N VAL A 163 2.28 7.95 -10.52
CA VAL A 163 3.26 8.57 -11.40
C VAL A 163 3.94 7.51 -12.27
N PRO A 164 4.40 7.87 -13.48
CA PRO A 164 5.16 6.95 -14.32
C PRO A 164 6.57 6.71 -13.74
N PRO A 165 7.23 5.59 -14.09
CA PRO A 165 8.58 5.30 -13.64
C PRO A 165 9.60 6.37 -14.05
N SER A 166 9.40 7.05 -15.18
CA SER A 166 10.26 8.17 -15.61
C SER A 166 10.29 9.33 -14.60
N GLU A 167 9.19 9.58 -13.89
CA GLU A 167 9.14 10.60 -12.84
C GLU A 167 9.94 10.14 -11.61
N VAL A 168 9.86 8.85 -11.23
CA VAL A 168 10.66 8.28 -10.15
C VAL A 168 12.16 8.39 -10.46
N LEU A 169 12.56 8.07 -11.69
CA LEU A 169 13.95 8.24 -12.15
C LEU A 169 14.38 9.71 -12.12
N THR A 170 13.47 10.64 -12.43
CA THR A 170 13.73 12.08 -12.32
C THR A 170 13.98 12.49 -10.88
N TRP A 171 13.19 11.99 -9.93
CA TRP A 171 13.41 12.26 -8.51
C TRP A 171 14.74 11.71 -8.01
N LEU A 172 15.08 10.48 -8.41
CA LEU A 172 16.35 9.84 -8.07
C LEU A 172 17.56 10.67 -8.54
N ASN A 173 17.46 11.36 -9.68
CA ASN A 173 18.49 12.26 -10.20
C ASN A 173 18.54 13.63 -9.49
N HIS A 174 17.53 13.98 -8.70
CA HIS A 174 17.42 15.28 -8.02
C HIS A 174 17.62 15.23 -6.51
N ILE A 175 17.52 14.06 -5.89
CA ILE A 175 17.92 13.88 -4.50
C ILE A 175 19.44 14.01 -4.36
N GLN A 176 19.92 14.29 -3.15
CA GLN A 176 21.36 14.37 -2.89
C GLN A 176 21.97 12.96 -2.85
N ASP A 177 23.28 12.84 -3.07
CA ASP A 177 23.97 11.53 -3.08
C ASP A 177 23.80 10.75 -1.76
N HIS A 178 23.66 11.46 -0.65
CA HIS A 178 23.44 10.87 0.67
C HIS A 178 21.96 10.77 1.05
N SER A 179 21.04 11.21 0.20
CA SER A 179 19.61 11.08 0.45
C SER A 179 19.13 9.66 0.18
N THR A 180 17.92 9.33 0.61
CA THR A 180 17.25 8.07 0.29
C THR A 180 15.86 8.33 -0.26
N LEU A 181 15.57 7.81 -1.46
CA LEU A 181 14.23 7.73 -2.02
C LEU A 181 13.61 6.36 -1.68
N VAL A 182 12.49 6.37 -0.98
CA VAL A 182 11.68 5.18 -0.69
C VAL A 182 10.44 5.22 -1.58
N ILE A 183 10.24 4.18 -2.39
CA ILE A 183 9.04 4.00 -3.21
C ILE A 183 8.23 2.81 -2.68
N ASP A 184 7.05 3.08 -2.11
CA ASP A 184 6.09 2.06 -1.71
C ASP A 184 5.19 1.70 -2.90
N GLU A 185 5.48 0.57 -3.53
CA GLU A 185 4.76 0.02 -4.68
C GLU A 185 3.75 -1.07 -4.29
N ALA A 186 3.13 -0.98 -3.09
CA ALA A 186 2.22 -2.00 -2.57
C ALA A 186 1.04 -2.37 -3.50
N PHE A 187 0.59 -1.46 -4.38
CA PHE A 187 -0.54 -1.69 -5.28
C PHE A 187 -0.14 -1.91 -6.75
N VAL A 188 1.14 -1.79 -7.10
CA VAL A 188 1.59 -1.70 -8.50
C VAL A 188 1.42 -3.00 -9.29
N ASP A 189 1.23 -4.15 -8.64
CA ASP A 189 1.08 -5.46 -9.32
C ASP A 189 -0.15 -5.54 -10.25
N CYS A 190 -1.11 -4.62 -10.07
CA CYS A 190 -2.24 -4.45 -10.99
C CYS A 190 -1.84 -3.75 -12.31
N THR A 191 -0.80 -2.92 -12.27
CA THR A 191 -0.29 -2.05 -13.35
C THR A 191 1.24 -2.11 -13.34
N PRO A 192 1.85 -3.27 -13.62
CA PRO A 192 3.30 -3.48 -13.47
C PRO A 192 4.15 -2.50 -14.30
N GLU A 193 3.59 -1.94 -15.37
CA GLU A 193 4.19 -0.89 -16.19
C GLU A 193 4.49 0.43 -15.43
N LEU A 194 3.86 0.65 -14.28
CA LEU A 194 4.14 1.80 -13.42
C LEU A 194 5.33 1.58 -12.46
N SER A 195 5.87 0.36 -12.39
CA SER A 195 6.98 0.09 -11.47
C SER A 195 8.30 0.65 -11.97
N VAL A 196 9.11 1.13 -11.03
CA VAL A 196 10.51 1.52 -11.28
C VAL A 196 11.47 0.33 -11.40
N LEU A 197 11.15 -0.83 -10.79
CA LEU A 197 12.07 -1.98 -10.67
C LEU A 197 12.64 -2.52 -11.99
N PRO A 198 11.88 -2.61 -13.10
CA PRO A 198 12.44 -3.04 -14.38
C PRO A 198 13.56 -2.14 -14.93
N SER A 199 13.72 -0.92 -14.41
CA SER A 199 14.84 -0.04 -14.74
C SER A 199 16.15 -0.46 -14.06
N PHE A 200 16.09 -1.39 -13.11
CA PHE A 200 17.19 -1.83 -12.24
C PHE A 200 17.27 -3.37 -12.18
N PRO A 201 17.52 -4.05 -13.31
CA PRO A 201 17.47 -5.51 -13.38
C PRO A 201 18.52 -6.19 -12.48
N THR A 202 19.69 -5.58 -12.30
CA THR A 202 20.80 -6.13 -11.49
C THR A 202 20.87 -5.56 -10.06
N GLY A 203 19.76 -4.97 -9.59
CA GLY A 203 19.64 -4.36 -8.27
C GLY A 203 19.49 -2.85 -8.31
N VAL A 204 18.78 -2.31 -7.32
CA VAL A 204 18.55 -0.87 -7.17
C VAL A 204 19.79 -0.14 -6.60
N PRO A 205 20.00 1.15 -6.93
CA PRO A 205 21.10 1.93 -6.39
C PRO A 205 20.98 2.14 -4.88
N ASP A 206 22.09 2.49 -4.22
CA ASP A 206 22.16 2.65 -2.76
C ASP A 206 21.13 3.63 -2.19
N ASN A 207 20.84 4.70 -2.91
CA ASN A 207 19.88 5.74 -2.53
C ASN A 207 18.42 5.40 -2.87
N LEU A 208 18.10 4.20 -3.38
CA LEU A 208 16.74 3.77 -3.68
C LEU A 208 16.34 2.56 -2.83
N ILE A 209 15.14 2.62 -2.27
CA ILE A 209 14.45 1.48 -1.65
C ILE A 209 13.08 1.35 -2.30
N VAL A 210 12.70 0.14 -2.69
CA VAL A 210 11.36 -0.14 -3.25
C VAL A 210 10.68 -1.22 -2.42
N LEU A 211 9.42 -0.98 -2.03
CA LEU A 211 8.63 -1.92 -1.24
C LEU A 211 7.52 -2.55 -2.08
N ARG A 212 7.31 -3.86 -1.92
CA ARG A 212 6.24 -4.62 -2.59
C ARG A 212 5.34 -5.34 -1.60
N SER A 213 4.07 -5.47 -1.95
CA SER A 213 3.05 -6.14 -1.14
C SER A 213 2.31 -7.19 -1.95
N VAL A 214 2.50 -8.47 -1.61
CA VAL A 214 1.82 -9.59 -2.31
C VAL A 214 0.32 -9.59 -2.00
N GLY A 215 -0.05 -9.17 -0.79
CA GLY A 215 -1.41 -9.32 -0.29
C GLY A 215 -2.49 -8.48 -0.98
N LYS A 216 -2.14 -7.57 -1.90
CA LYS A 216 -3.11 -6.70 -2.58
C LYS A 216 -3.66 -7.36 -3.85
N PHE A 217 -2.87 -7.36 -4.92
CA PHE A 217 -3.25 -7.89 -6.24
C PHE A 217 -3.62 -9.38 -6.19
N PHE A 218 -2.88 -10.18 -5.41
CA PHE A 218 -3.15 -11.62 -5.30
C PHE A 218 -4.35 -11.95 -4.39
N GLY A 219 -4.97 -10.97 -3.73
CA GLY A 219 -6.07 -11.20 -2.78
C GLY A 219 -5.66 -12.02 -1.54
N LEU A 220 -4.35 -12.14 -1.29
CA LEU A 220 -3.77 -12.96 -0.21
C LEU A 220 -3.35 -12.11 0.99
N ALA A 221 -4.17 -11.14 1.43
CA ALA A 221 -3.77 -10.22 2.49
C ALA A 221 -3.35 -10.94 3.80
N GLY A 222 -3.95 -12.09 4.10
CA GLY A 222 -3.68 -12.88 5.30
C GLY A 222 -2.32 -13.59 5.32
N ILE A 223 -1.67 -13.85 4.18
CA ILE A 223 -0.38 -14.59 4.19
C ILE A 223 0.79 -13.75 4.71
N ARG A 224 0.60 -12.41 4.77
CA ARG A 224 1.61 -11.45 5.21
C ARG A 224 2.93 -11.58 4.45
N ALA A 225 2.89 -11.54 3.12
CA ALA A 225 4.08 -11.54 2.28
C ALA A 225 4.29 -10.19 1.57
N GLY A 226 5.55 -9.78 1.50
CA GLY A 226 6.03 -8.61 0.78
C GLY A 226 7.53 -8.74 0.51
N PHE A 227 8.08 -7.75 -0.19
CA PHE A 227 9.50 -7.71 -0.52
C PHE A 227 10.05 -6.30 -0.34
N CYS A 228 11.31 -6.20 0.06
CA CYS A 228 12.09 -4.97 0.07
C CYS A 228 13.23 -5.11 -0.95
N PHE A 229 13.34 -4.17 -1.86
CA PHE A 229 14.45 -4.03 -2.80
C PHE A 229 15.30 -2.86 -2.35
N ALA A 230 16.59 -3.11 -2.14
CA ALA A 230 17.56 -2.13 -1.70
C ALA A 230 18.96 -2.65 -2.06
N SER A 231 19.99 -1.86 -1.83
CA SER A 231 21.35 -2.36 -2.01
C SER A 231 21.68 -3.51 -1.04
N PRO A 232 22.63 -4.41 -1.39
CA PRO A 232 22.98 -5.56 -0.56
C PRO A 232 23.32 -5.20 0.89
N LEU A 233 23.99 -4.05 1.12
CA LEU A 233 24.30 -3.56 2.46
C LEU A 233 23.03 -3.29 3.27
N ARG A 234 22.06 -2.57 2.69
CA ARG A 234 20.78 -2.24 3.34
C ARG A 234 19.93 -3.47 3.58
N LEU A 235 19.87 -4.39 2.62
CA LEU A 235 19.16 -5.66 2.79
C LEU A 235 19.76 -6.50 3.91
N ASN A 236 21.09 -6.52 4.07
CA ASN A 236 21.72 -7.23 5.17
C ASN A 236 21.40 -6.57 6.53
N ILE A 237 21.41 -5.24 6.61
CA ILE A 237 20.98 -4.51 7.82
C ILE A 237 19.53 -4.86 8.17
N LEU A 238 18.63 -4.85 7.19
CA LEU A 238 17.23 -5.21 7.38
C LEU A 238 17.07 -6.67 7.82
N LYS A 239 17.79 -7.62 7.19
CA LYS A 239 17.78 -9.04 7.55
C LYS A 239 18.22 -9.25 8.99
N GLN A 240 19.28 -8.56 9.43
CA GLN A 240 19.76 -8.63 10.82
C GLN A 240 18.75 -8.05 11.81
N HIS A 241 18.09 -6.94 11.45
CA HIS A 241 17.11 -6.28 12.30
C HIS A 241 15.83 -7.11 12.46
N LEU A 242 15.32 -7.70 11.37
CA LEU A 242 14.10 -8.51 11.38
C LEU A 242 14.32 -9.91 11.97
N GLY A 243 15.55 -10.43 11.91
CA GLY A 243 15.89 -11.78 12.36
C GLY A 243 15.53 -12.87 11.35
N PRO A 244 15.77 -14.15 11.70
CA PRO A 244 15.51 -15.28 10.82
C PRO A 244 14.01 -15.56 10.66
N TRP A 245 13.65 -16.23 9.56
CA TRP A 245 12.30 -16.78 9.31
C TRP A 245 11.15 -15.76 9.37
N THR A 246 11.37 -14.57 8.82
CA THR A 246 10.35 -13.52 8.71
C THR A 246 9.07 -13.97 8.02
N LEU A 247 9.17 -14.95 7.11
CA LEU A 247 8.03 -15.59 6.44
C LEU A 247 7.96 -17.07 6.80
N SER A 248 6.75 -17.54 7.13
CA SER A 248 6.48 -18.96 7.37
C SER A 248 6.62 -19.78 6.09
N GLY A 249 6.96 -21.07 6.22
CA GLY A 249 7.07 -21.99 5.08
C GLY A 249 5.84 -21.98 4.17
N PRO A 250 4.60 -22.10 4.70
CA PRO A 250 3.38 -22.02 3.90
C PRO A 250 3.23 -20.69 3.15
N THR A 251 3.55 -19.56 3.79
CA THR A 251 3.53 -18.26 3.12
C THR A 251 4.51 -18.21 1.96
N ARG A 252 5.75 -18.70 2.16
CA ARG A 252 6.75 -18.75 1.10
C ARG A 252 6.30 -19.63 -0.06
N TYR A 253 5.83 -20.84 0.24
CA TYR A 253 5.31 -21.79 -0.76
C TYR A 253 4.18 -21.20 -1.62
N VAL A 254 3.14 -20.65 -0.99
CA VAL A 254 2.01 -20.04 -1.71
C VAL A 254 2.45 -18.83 -2.52
N THR A 255 3.32 -17.99 -1.97
CA THR A 255 3.86 -16.82 -2.67
C THR A 255 4.66 -17.24 -3.91
N THR A 256 5.53 -18.25 -3.80
CA THR A 256 6.28 -18.80 -4.94
C THR A 256 5.34 -19.25 -6.06
N HIS A 257 4.32 -20.04 -5.74
CA HIS A 257 3.33 -20.49 -6.73
C HIS A 257 2.55 -19.33 -7.36
N ALA A 258 2.16 -18.34 -6.56
CA ALA A 258 1.44 -17.16 -7.05
C ALA A 258 2.30 -16.33 -8.04
N LEU A 259 3.57 -16.10 -7.71
CA LEU A 259 4.51 -15.33 -8.52
C LEU A 259 4.89 -16.03 -9.83
N LEU A 260 4.92 -17.37 -9.85
CA LEU A 260 5.22 -18.16 -11.07
C LEU A 260 4.02 -18.30 -12.01
N ASN A 261 2.79 -18.07 -11.54
CA ASN A 261 1.58 -18.30 -12.32
C ASN A 261 1.18 -17.10 -13.21
N SER A 262 1.95 -16.86 -14.26
CA SER A 262 1.74 -15.74 -15.20
C SER A 262 0.35 -15.74 -15.87
N ASN A 263 -0.23 -16.91 -16.11
CA ASN A 263 -1.56 -17.05 -16.72
C ASN A 263 -2.66 -16.52 -15.79
N TRP A 264 -2.62 -16.88 -14.50
CA TRP A 264 -3.57 -16.34 -13.53
C TRP A 264 -3.40 -14.83 -13.39
N GLN A 265 -2.16 -14.35 -13.30
CA GLN A 265 -1.87 -12.92 -13.14
C GLN A 265 -2.44 -12.09 -14.31
N LYS A 266 -2.24 -12.55 -15.56
CA LYS A 266 -2.79 -11.86 -16.76
C LYS A 266 -4.31 -11.80 -16.72
N LYS A 267 -4.98 -12.92 -16.44
CA LYS A 267 -6.45 -12.98 -16.32
C LYS A 267 -6.96 -12.08 -15.20
N ASN A 268 -6.30 -12.08 -14.05
CA ASN A 268 -6.72 -11.28 -12.91
C ASN A 268 -6.54 -9.77 -13.18
N ARG A 269 -5.44 -9.35 -13.81
CA ARG A 269 -5.25 -7.94 -14.23
C ARG A 269 -6.36 -7.48 -15.17
N GLN A 270 -6.70 -8.27 -16.18
CA GLN A 270 -7.78 -7.95 -17.10
C GLN A 270 -9.12 -7.77 -16.35
N ARG A 271 -9.50 -8.76 -15.54
CA ARG A 271 -10.74 -8.71 -14.75
C ARG A 271 -10.80 -7.49 -13.84
N LEU A 272 -9.72 -7.22 -13.09
CA LEU A 272 -9.69 -6.08 -12.16
C LEU A 272 -9.75 -4.74 -12.90
N HIS A 273 -9.20 -4.65 -14.12
CA HIS A 273 -9.32 -3.45 -14.94
C HIS A 273 -10.77 -3.20 -15.37
N GLU A 274 -11.47 -4.24 -15.83
CA GLU A 274 -12.90 -4.18 -16.18
C GLU A 274 -13.78 -3.80 -14.97
N GLU A 275 -13.50 -4.39 -13.79
CA GLU A 275 -14.20 -4.08 -12.54
C GLU A 275 -13.93 -2.66 -12.04
N ALA A 276 -12.70 -2.17 -12.16
CA ALA A 276 -12.35 -0.79 -11.82
C ALA A 276 -13.08 0.21 -12.72
N GLN A 277 -13.21 -0.08 -14.02
CA GLN A 277 -13.99 0.74 -14.95
C GLN A 277 -15.48 0.73 -14.56
N ARG A 278 -16.05 -0.44 -14.24
CA ARG A 278 -17.44 -0.57 -13.78
C ARG A 278 -17.67 0.23 -12.48
N MET A 279 -16.76 0.13 -11.51
CA MET A 279 -16.86 0.89 -10.26
C MET A 279 -16.79 2.39 -10.53
N ASN A 280 -15.83 2.84 -11.35
CA ASN A 280 -15.70 4.25 -11.70
C ASN A 280 -16.99 4.79 -12.33
N GLN A 281 -17.57 4.07 -13.31
CA GLN A 281 -18.84 4.46 -13.95
C GLN A 281 -19.98 4.53 -12.93
N LEU A 282 -20.10 3.56 -12.03
CA LEU A 282 -21.11 3.56 -10.98
C LEU A 282 -20.95 4.77 -10.05
N LEU A 283 -19.73 5.04 -9.56
CA LEU A 283 -19.48 6.19 -8.69
C LEU A 283 -19.71 7.52 -9.43
N GLN A 284 -19.35 7.64 -10.70
CA GLN A 284 -19.63 8.82 -11.53
C GLN A 284 -21.14 9.04 -11.70
N LEU A 285 -21.90 7.97 -11.98
CA LEU A 285 -23.35 8.04 -12.08
C LEU A 285 -23.98 8.54 -10.78
N HIS A 286 -23.47 8.11 -9.63
CA HIS A 286 -24.06 8.44 -8.33
C HIS A 286 -23.61 9.78 -7.75
N PHE A 287 -22.31 10.06 -7.76
CA PHE A 287 -21.74 11.24 -7.12
C PHE A 287 -21.39 12.36 -8.10
N GLY A 288 -21.13 12.06 -9.38
CA GLY A 288 -20.64 13.04 -10.36
C GLY A 288 -21.64 14.13 -10.76
N GLN A 289 -22.93 13.95 -10.46
CA GLN A 289 -23.98 14.94 -10.72
C GLN A 289 -24.42 15.70 -9.45
N MET A 290 -23.83 15.40 -8.29
CA MET A 290 -24.20 16.07 -7.04
C MET A 290 -23.77 17.54 -7.06
N ALA A 291 -24.61 18.42 -6.52
CA ALA A 291 -24.25 19.82 -6.33
C ALA A 291 -23.11 19.94 -5.30
N GLY A 292 -21.99 20.51 -5.72
CA GLY A 292 -20.78 20.63 -4.91
C GLY A 292 -19.53 20.15 -5.65
N SER A 293 -18.36 20.35 -5.04
CA SER A 293 -17.08 19.88 -5.60
C SER A 293 -16.86 18.42 -5.22
N VAL A 294 -17.53 17.49 -5.90
CA VAL A 294 -17.20 16.07 -5.81
C VAL A 294 -16.05 15.76 -6.76
N LYS A 295 -15.01 15.11 -6.26
CA LYS A 295 -13.91 14.61 -7.09
C LYS A 295 -13.73 13.13 -6.90
N ILE A 296 -13.72 12.39 -8.02
CA ILE A 296 -13.50 10.95 -8.03
C ILE A 296 -12.14 10.68 -8.66
N THR A 297 -11.23 10.11 -7.86
CA THR A 297 -9.92 9.64 -8.34
C THR A 297 -9.87 8.12 -8.22
N SER A 298 -9.43 7.43 -9.26
CA SER A 298 -9.56 5.97 -9.35
C SER A 298 -8.23 5.30 -9.65
N GLN A 299 -8.01 4.15 -9.02
CA GLN A 299 -7.00 3.16 -9.41
C GLN A 299 -7.67 1.78 -9.47
N ILE A 300 -6.91 0.73 -9.77
CA ILE A 300 -7.49 -0.58 -10.09
C ILE A 300 -8.25 -1.22 -8.92
N LEU A 301 -7.68 -1.24 -7.70
CA LEU A 301 -8.29 -1.91 -6.55
C LEU A 301 -9.16 -1.02 -5.66
N PHE A 302 -9.16 0.30 -5.87
CA PHE A 302 -9.91 1.23 -5.05
C PHE A 302 -10.12 2.58 -5.72
N HIS A 303 -11.16 3.28 -5.28
CA HIS A 303 -11.63 4.55 -5.82
C HIS A 303 -11.86 5.52 -4.65
N ARG A 304 -11.33 6.73 -4.76
CA ARG A 304 -11.53 7.79 -3.78
C ARG A 304 -12.60 8.75 -4.27
N VAL A 305 -13.61 9.00 -3.46
CA VAL A 305 -14.68 9.98 -3.67
C VAL A 305 -14.52 11.07 -2.62
N GLU A 306 -14.02 12.22 -3.04
CA GLU A 306 -13.94 13.44 -2.24
C GLU A 306 -15.32 14.07 -2.19
N ILE A 307 -15.86 14.24 -0.99
CA ILE A 307 -17.22 14.73 -0.79
C ILE A 307 -17.34 15.39 0.60
N SER A 308 -18.09 16.49 0.65
CA SER A 308 -18.51 17.10 1.91
C SER A 308 -19.29 16.10 2.76
N ASP A 309 -19.18 16.21 4.09
CA ASP A 309 -19.86 15.33 5.04
C ASP A 309 -19.57 13.83 4.82
N SER A 310 -18.33 13.50 4.41
CA SER A 310 -17.90 12.13 4.12
C SER A 310 -18.19 11.15 5.28
N ALA A 311 -18.09 11.59 6.54
CA ALA A 311 -18.48 10.81 7.71
C ALA A 311 -19.98 10.40 7.71
N SER A 312 -20.87 11.30 7.30
CA SER A 312 -22.30 11.02 7.16
C SER A 312 -22.55 10.00 6.06
N TRP A 313 -21.92 10.18 4.90
CA TRP A 313 -21.98 9.21 3.79
C TRP A 313 -21.48 7.83 4.19
N HIS A 314 -20.33 7.76 4.89
CA HIS A 314 -19.81 6.50 5.43
C HIS A 314 -20.82 5.81 6.33
N HIS A 315 -21.43 6.57 7.26
CA HIS A 315 -22.39 6.04 8.21
C HIS A 315 -23.69 5.58 7.56
N GLN A 316 -24.19 6.30 6.56
CA GLN A 316 -25.41 5.94 5.83
C GLN A 316 -25.21 4.68 4.98
N LEU A 317 -24.10 4.58 4.24
CA LEU A 317 -23.73 3.36 3.53
C LEU A 317 -23.60 2.16 4.47
N ALA A 318 -23.03 2.38 5.66
CA ALA A 318 -22.90 1.34 6.66
C ALA A 318 -24.25 0.81 7.17
N LYS A 319 -25.25 1.68 7.38
CA LYS A 319 -26.62 1.26 7.72
C LYS A 319 -27.22 0.35 6.64
N LEU A 320 -26.89 0.60 5.38
CA LEU A 320 -27.30 -0.20 4.23
C LEU A 320 -26.45 -1.45 3.99
N GLY A 321 -25.47 -1.74 4.86
CA GLY A 321 -24.62 -2.93 4.76
C GLY A 321 -23.44 -2.78 3.80
N VAL A 322 -23.07 -1.56 3.42
CA VAL A 322 -21.86 -1.29 2.61
C VAL A 322 -20.79 -0.70 3.52
N PHE A 323 -19.68 -1.42 3.66
CA PHE A 323 -18.55 -0.96 4.48
C PHE A 323 -17.48 -0.31 3.58
N THR A 324 -17.44 1.01 3.55
CA THR A 324 -16.39 1.79 2.88
C THR A 324 -15.24 2.12 3.82
N ARG A 325 -14.15 2.70 3.33
CA ARG A 325 -13.14 3.34 4.19
C ARG A 325 -13.38 4.84 4.23
N HIS A 326 -13.63 5.38 5.42
CA HIS A 326 -13.51 6.82 5.66
C HIS A 326 -12.04 7.22 5.67
N CYS A 327 -11.64 8.22 4.88
CA CYS A 327 -10.25 8.68 4.83
C CYS A 327 -9.90 9.45 6.10
N ASP A 328 -8.63 9.40 6.52
CA ASP A 328 -8.19 9.97 7.80
C ASP A 328 -8.28 11.51 7.78
N GLU A 329 -8.26 12.10 6.59
CA GLU A 329 -8.41 13.54 6.35
C GLU A 329 -9.86 14.03 6.49
N ASN A 330 -10.84 13.14 6.71
CA ASN A 330 -12.29 13.44 6.85
C ASN A 330 -12.93 14.14 5.65
N ASP A 331 -12.33 14.02 4.46
CA ASP A 331 -12.74 14.70 3.25
C ASP A 331 -13.24 13.75 2.14
N ALA A 332 -13.14 12.43 2.37
CA ALA A 332 -13.37 11.44 1.34
C ALA A 332 -13.72 10.06 1.86
N LEU A 333 -14.40 9.30 0.98
CA LEU A 333 -14.57 7.86 1.09
C LEU A 333 -13.66 7.15 0.09
N ARG A 334 -13.14 6.00 0.49
CA ARG A 334 -12.47 5.05 -0.40
C ARG A 334 -13.31 3.77 -0.51
N PHE A 335 -13.55 3.37 -1.74
CA PHE A 335 -14.30 2.17 -2.12
C PHE A 335 -13.34 1.17 -2.75
N GLY A 336 -13.24 -0.05 -2.20
CA GLY A 336 -12.66 -1.21 -2.87
C GLY A 336 -13.59 -1.78 -3.95
N LEU A 337 -13.38 -3.02 -4.37
CA LEU A 337 -14.19 -3.69 -5.39
C LEU A 337 -15.12 -4.75 -4.78
N PRO A 338 -16.42 -4.82 -5.18
CA PRO A 338 -17.31 -5.93 -4.85
C PRO A 338 -16.81 -7.25 -5.41
N ALA A 339 -17.02 -8.35 -4.67
CA ALA A 339 -16.47 -9.66 -5.02
C ALA A 339 -17.28 -10.46 -6.04
N ASN A 340 -18.57 -10.17 -6.17
CA ASN A 340 -19.47 -10.89 -7.07
C ASN A 340 -20.68 -10.03 -7.43
N GLU A 341 -21.48 -10.49 -8.38
CA GLU A 341 -22.62 -9.73 -8.91
C GLU A 341 -23.66 -9.39 -7.83
N SER A 342 -23.88 -10.27 -6.85
CA SER A 342 -24.79 -9.97 -5.74
C SER A 342 -24.32 -8.77 -4.92
N GLN A 343 -23.00 -8.65 -4.67
CA GLN A 343 -22.43 -7.50 -3.98
C GLN A 343 -22.47 -6.24 -4.84
N TRP A 344 -22.25 -6.35 -6.15
CA TRP A 344 -22.42 -5.22 -7.08
C TRP A 344 -23.83 -4.66 -7.03
N GLN A 345 -24.84 -5.52 -7.15
CA GLN A 345 -26.24 -5.10 -7.06
C GLN A 345 -26.61 -4.51 -5.69
N ALA A 346 -26.05 -5.06 -4.60
CA ALA A 346 -26.25 -4.52 -3.26
C ALA A 346 -25.65 -3.10 -3.11
N LEU A 347 -24.44 -2.88 -3.65
CA LEU A 347 -23.83 -1.56 -3.69
C LEU A 347 -24.67 -0.57 -4.53
N THR A 348 -25.11 -0.98 -5.73
CA THR A 348 -25.94 -0.13 -6.59
C THR A 348 -27.22 0.27 -5.88
N ARG A 349 -27.97 -0.68 -5.30
CA ARG A 349 -29.20 -0.38 -4.53
C ARG A 349 -28.93 0.57 -3.36
N ALA A 350 -27.81 0.39 -2.64
CA ALA A 350 -27.46 1.27 -1.55
C ALA A 350 -27.19 2.70 -2.03
N LEU A 351 -26.47 2.87 -3.15
CA LEU A 351 -26.20 4.19 -3.73
C LEU A 351 -27.44 4.85 -4.36
N GLU A 352 -28.40 4.07 -4.86
CA GLU A 352 -29.70 4.57 -5.33
C GLU A 352 -30.55 5.11 -4.17
N GLN A 353 -30.61 4.40 -3.05
CA GLN A 353 -31.38 4.82 -1.87
C GLN A 353 -30.87 6.11 -1.21
N LEU A 354 -29.59 6.46 -1.38
CA LEU A 354 -29.00 7.69 -0.82
C LEU A 354 -29.14 8.92 -1.73
N LYS A 355 -29.69 8.75 -2.94
CA LYS A 355 -30.03 9.88 -3.84
C LYS A 355 -31.42 10.46 -3.57
N GLU A 356 -32.29 9.67 -2.95
CA GLU A 356 -33.62 10.08 -2.46
C GLU A 356 -33.50 10.80 -1.13
#